data_AF-A0A1I3SJ74-F1
#
_entry.id   AF-A0A1I3SJ74-F1
#
_cell.length_a   1.000
_cell.length_b   1.000
_cell.length_c   1.000
_cell.angle_alpha   90.00
_cell.angle_beta   90.00
_cell.angle_gamma   90.00
#
_symmetry.space_group_name_H-M   'P 1'
#
loop_
_entity.id
_entity.type
_entity.pdbx_description
1 polymer ?
#
loop_
_entity_poly.entity_id
_entity_poly.type
_entity_poly.pdbx_seq_one_letter_code
_entity_poly.pdbx_strand_id
1 'polypeptide(L)'
;MNWQEQTDDMQNETQRDYERKEERPMDIPSYFIELVHPAYQDICIQLVKSGVPLPQIGYEFEQDGRVLGQAELAWPKQKICVLTQEQREHQEAIEKLGWLVWDLQVYSSEVDQPKPIDSIDWHKAWKEIVEMKEREAKVKNSWVVSLDGGKYRLEEHHDGSIHVDRIDQESPVVPKLFYLRMIHQRKWDISLYDWKGRPKDTETLGREIIRKLKERGI
;
A
#
# COMPACT_ATOMS: atom_id res chain seq x y z
N MET A 1 -43.85 -23.51 -26.55
CA MET A 1 -42.44 -23.50 -26.12
C MET A 1 -42.03 -22.03 -26.06
N ASN A 2 -41.64 -21.56 -24.89
CA ASN A 2 -41.47 -20.12 -24.63
C ASN A 2 -40.00 -19.73 -24.84
N TRP A 3 -39.72 -19.01 -25.92
CA TRP A 3 -38.35 -18.71 -26.33
C TRP A 3 -37.63 -17.72 -25.38
N GLN A 4 -38.36 -16.99 -24.54
CA GLN A 4 -37.76 -16.05 -23.57
C GLN A 4 -37.20 -16.75 -22.32
N GLU A 5 -37.84 -17.82 -21.83
CA GLU A 5 -37.31 -18.58 -20.68
C GLU A 5 -35.97 -19.24 -21.02
N GLN A 6 -35.80 -19.75 -22.25
CA GLN A 6 -34.52 -20.32 -22.70
C GLN A 6 -33.39 -19.29 -22.84
N THR A 7 -33.69 -18.03 -23.15
CA THR A 7 -32.65 -16.98 -23.24
C THR A 7 -32.24 -16.47 -21.86
N ASP A 8 -33.18 -16.38 -20.92
CA ASP A 8 -32.90 -15.92 -19.55
C ASP A 8 -32.06 -16.96 -18.79
N ASP A 9 -32.37 -18.25 -18.92
CA ASP A 9 -31.56 -19.33 -18.32
C ASP A 9 -30.12 -19.33 -18.86
N MET A 10 -29.92 -19.19 -20.18
CA MET A 10 -28.59 -19.12 -20.79
C MET A 10 -27.76 -17.91 -20.30
N GLN A 11 -28.39 -16.74 -20.14
CA GLN A 11 -27.70 -15.55 -19.63
C GLN A 11 -27.33 -15.73 -18.14
N ASN A 12 -28.23 -16.30 -17.35
CA ASN A 12 -28.02 -16.58 -15.93
C ASN A 12 -26.91 -17.63 -15.72
N GLU A 13 -26.84 -18.66 -16.56
CA GLU A 13 -25.79 -19.68 -16.54
C GLU A 13 -24.43 -19.10 -16.96
N THR A 14 -24.39 -18.27 -18.01
CA THR A 14 -23.18 -17.54 -18.44
C THR A 14 -22.67 -16.60 -17.33
N GLN A 15 -23.57 -15.92 -16.62
CA GLN A 15 -23.21 -14.99 -15.56
C GLN A 15 -22.71 -15.73 -14.30
N ARG A 16 -23.33 -16.86 -13.94
CA ARG A 16 -22.81 -17.76 -12.90
C ARG A 16 -21.44 -18.36 -13.24
N ASP A 17 -21.17 -18.65 -14.52
CA ASP A 17 -19.85 -19.12 -14.98
C ASP A 17 -18.78 -18.01 -15.05
N TYR A 18 -19.20 -16.74 -15.11
CA TYR A 18 -18.31 -15.60 -14.92
C TYR A 18 -18.00 -15.38 -13.43
N GLU A 19 -19.01 -15.39 -12.56
CA GLU A 19 -18.83 -15.26 -11.10
C GLU A 19 -18.03 -16.45 -10.51
N ARG A 20 -18.26 -17.68 -10.99
CA ARG A 20 -17.52 -18.89 -10.58
C ARG A 20 -16.04 -18.89 -11.00
N LYS A 21 -15.60 -17.98 -11.88
CA LYS A 21 -14.19 -17.91 -12.30
C LYS A 21 -13.27 -17.17 -11.33
N GLU A 22 -13.81 -16.45 -10.34
CA GLU A 22 -12.98 -15.73 -9.36
C GLU A 22 -12.46 -16.62 -8.20
N GLU A 23 -12.91 -17.87 -8.07
CA GLU A 23 -12.54 -18.78 -6.97
C GLU A 23 -11.80 -20.05 -7.40
N ARG A 24 -11.07 -20.04 -8.53
CA ARG A 24 -10.06 -21.10 -8.74
C ARG A 24 -8.79 -20.74 -7.96
N PRO A 25 -8.36 -21.55 -6.96
CA PRO A 25 -7.07 -21.34 -6.34
C PRO A 25 -6.00 -21.36 -7.44
N MET A 26 -5.13 -20.36 -7.42
CA MET A 26 -4.11 -20.22 -8.46
C MET A 26 -3.11 -21.37 -8.32
N ASP A 27 -3.12 -22.32 -9.25
CA ASP A 27 -2.15 -23.40 -9.30
C ASP A 27 -0.75 -22.80 -9.52
N ILE A 28 0.01 -22.68 -8.44
CA ILE A 28 1.39 -22.19 -8.48
C ILE A 28 2.24 -23.30 -9.12
N PRO A 29 2.90 -23.05 -10.27
CA PRO A 29 3.73 -24.08 -10.89
C PRO A 29 4.87 -24.49 -9.95
N SER A 30 5.16 -25.79 -9.81
CA SER A 30 6.19 -26.26 -8.88
C SER A 30 7.57 -25.63 -9.14
N TYR A 31 7.94 -25.47 -10.42
CA TYR A 31 9.18 -24.80 -10.83
C TYR A 31 9.29 -23.34 -10.33
N PHE A 32 8.17 -22.67 -10.06
CA PHE A 32 8.16 -21.30 -9.54
C PHE A 32 8.55 -21.29 -8.07
N ILE A 33 8.02 -22.22 -7.27
CA ILE A 33 8.39 -22.37 -5.85
C ILE A 33 9.84 -22.85 -5.70
N GLU A 34 10.33 -23.70 -6.60
CA GLU A 34 11.73 -24.16 -6.62
C GLU A 34 12.76 -23.03 -6.82
N LEU A 35 12.34 -21.89 -7.38
CA LEU A 35 13.20 -20.70 -7.52
C LEU A 35 13.20 -19.82 -6.26
N VAL A 36 12.21 -19.95 -5.37
CA VAL A 36 12.13 -19.18 -4.11
C VAL A 36 13.07 -19.80 -3.07
N HIS A 37 13.83 -18.95 -2.37
CA HIS A 37 14.67 -19.34 -1.25
C HIS A 37 13.87 -20.18 -0.24
N PRO A 38 14.37 -21.35 0.22
CA PRO A 38 13.58 -22.30 1.02
C PRO A 38 12.85 -21.69 2.21
N ALA A 39 13.44 -20.70 2.88
CA ALA A 39 12.84 -20.04 4.04
C ALA A 39 11.60 -19.17 3.73
N TYR A 40 11.35 -18.85 2.46
CA TYR A 40 10.23 -18.03 1.99
C TYR A 40 9.23 -18.81 1.11
N GLN A 41 9.45 -20.10 0.86
CA GLN A 41 8.57 -20.92 0.02
C GLN A 41 7.13 -20.98 0.57
N ASP A 42 6.96 -21.31 1.84
CA ASP A 42 5.64 -21.36 2.50
C ASP A 42 4.95 -19.98 2.53
N ILE A 43 5.72 -18.91 2.75
CA ILE A 43 5.23 -17.52 2.68
C ILE A 43 4.71 -17.22 1.28
N CYS A 44 5.50 -17.51 0.24
CA CYS A 44 5.11 -17.29 -1.15
C CYS A 44 3.86 -18.09 -1.53
N ILE A 45 3.75 -19.34 -1.09
CA ILE A 45 2.56 -20.18 -1.29
C ILE A 45 1.34 -19.53 -0.63
N GLN A 46 1.45 -19.08 0.62
CA GLN A 46 0.31 -18.52 1.36
C GLN A 46 -0.12 -17.14 0.86
N LEU A 47 0.83 -16.30 0.44
CA LEU A 47 0.54 -15.03 -0.27
C LEU A 47 -0.33 -15.30 -1.51
N VAL A 48 0.14 -16.17 -2.41
CA VAL A 48 -0.55 -16.42 -3.69
C VAL A 48 -1.88 -17.16 -3.50
N LYS A 49 -1.97 -18.12 -2.57
CA LYS A 49 -3.25 -18.74 -2.18
C LYS A 49 -4.26 -17.75 -1.63
N SER A 50 -3.80 -16.68 -1.00
CA SER A 50 -4.63 -15.57 -0.49
C SER A 50 -4.94 -14.51 -1.56
N GLY A 51 -4.66 -14.77 -2.84
CA GLY A 51 -4.95 -13.85 -3.94
C GLY A 51 -3.99 -12.66 -4.04
N VAL A 52 -2.82 -12.71 -3.39
CA VAL A 52 -1.72 -11.79 -3.71
C VAL A 52 -1.19 -12.14 -5.10
N PRO A 53 -0.91 -11.18 -6.00
CA PRO A 53 -0.36 -11.47 -7.32
C PRO A 53 0.95 -12.26 -7.24
N LEU A 54 1.24 -13.09 -8.24
CA LEU A 54 2.55 -13.76 -8.34
C LEU A 54 3.69 -12.72 -8.35
N PRO A 55 4.69 -12.84 -7.47
CA PRO A 55 5.88 -11.99 -7.51
C PRO A 55 6.79 -12.37 -8.68
N GLN A 56 7.71 -11.47 -9.01
CA GLN A 56 8.95 -11.82 -9.72
C GLN A 56 9.97 -12.31 -8.67
N ILE A 57 10.65 -13.41 -8.96
CA ILE A 57 11.64 -14.02 -8.06
C ILE A 57 13.03 -13.55 -8.48
N GLY A 58 13.89 -13.25 -7.51
CA GLY A 58 15.28 -12.83 -7.78
C GLY A 58 15.36 -11.51 -8.56
N TYR A 59 14.51 -10.55 -8.25
CA TYR A 59 14.42 -9.29 -8.98
C TYR A 59 15.63 -8.38 -8.71
N GLU A 60 16.39 -8.05 -9.75
CA GLU A 60 17.56 -7.18 -9.65
C GLU A 60 17.17 -5.69 -9.71
N PHE A 61 17.72 -4.90 -8.80
CA PHE A 61 17.54 -3.44 -8.79
C PHE A 61 18.68 -2.77 -9.53
N GLU A 62 18.41 -2.18 -10.69
CA GLU A 62 19.41 -1.46 -11.47
C GLU A 62 19.33 0.06 -11.28
N GLN A 63 20.51 0.71 -11.19
CA GLN A 63 20.68 2.14 -11.36
C GLN A 63 21.91 2.42 -12.23
N ASP A 64 21.76 3.29 -13.24
CA ASP A 64 22.84 3.70 -14.15
C ASP A 64 23.63 2.52 -14.78
N GLY A 65 22.94 1.42 -15.07
CA GLY A 65 23.52 0.20 -15.65
C GLY A 65 24.31 -0.66 -14.66
N ARG A 66 24.06 -0.52 -13.35
CA ARG A 66 24.65 -1.35 -12.28
C ARG A 66 23.57 -1.95 -11.41
N VAL A 67 23.69 -3.24 -11.12
CA VAL A 67 22.90 -3.91 -10.09
C VAL A 67 23.33 -3.40 -8.71
N LEU A 68 22.36 -2.91 -7.94
CA LEU A 68 22.53 -2.38 -6.58
C LEU A 68 22.18 -3.41 -5.49
N GLY A 69 21.49 -4.48 -5.87
CA GLY A 69 21.03 -5.56 -5.01
C GLY A 69 19.97 -6.41 -5.71
N GLN A 70 19.49 -7.45 -5.04
CA GLN A 70 18.45 -8.35 -5.52
C GLN A 70 17.39 -8.57 -4.43
N ALA A 71 16.13 -8.67 -4.82
CA ALA A 71 15.03 -9.08 -3.95
C ALA A 71 14.62 -10.52 -4.22
N GLU A 72 14.36 -11.26 -3.15
CA GLU A 72 13.78 -12.60 -3.17
C GLU A 72 12.44 -12.61 -3.91
N LEU A 73 11.50 -11.76 -3.48
CA LEU A 73 10.18 -11.58 -4.10
C LEU A 73 9.98 -10.10 -4.43
N ALA A 74 9.44 -9.79 -5.61
CA ALA A 74 9.14 -8.42 -6.00
C ALA A 74 7.82 -8.26 -6.77
N TRP A 75 7.16 -7.12 -6.56
CA TRP A 75 6.00 -6.67 -7.32
C TRP A 75 6.30 -5.30 -7.95
N PRO A 76 6.96 -5.27 -9.13
CA PRO A 76 7.51 -4.02 -9.67
C PRO A 76 6.48 -2.93 -9.97
N LYS A 77 5.25 -3.30 -10.34
CA LYS A 77 4.16 -2.34 -10.58
C LYS A 77 3.81 -1.54 -9.32
N GLN A 78 3.90 -2.14 -8.13
CA GLN A 78 3.61 -1.52 -6.85
C GLN A 78 4.87 -0.97 -6.14
N LYS A 79 6.07 -1.28 -6.67
CA LYS A 79 7.36 -1.09 -5.98
C LYS A 79 7.36 -1.66 -4.55
N ILE A 80 6.95 -2.93 -4.41
CA ILE A 80 7.03 -3.69 -3.15
C ILE A 80 7.97 -4.87 -3.37
N CYS A 81 8.79 -5.20 -2.38
CA CYS A 81 9.69 -6.35 -2.40
C CYS A 81 9.86 -7.00 -1.03
N VAL A 82 10.35 -8.23 -1.00
CA VAL A 82 10.77 -8.98 0.21
C VAL A 82 12.24 -9.33 0.02
N LEU A 83 13.03 -9.18 1.09
CA LEU A 83 14.46 -9.49 1.12
C LEU A 83 14.71 -10.65 2.09
N THR A 84 15.59 -11.59 1.72
CA THR A 84 16.18 -12.56 2.68
C THR A 84 17.06 -11.83 3.69
N GLN A 85 17.44 -12.50 4.78
CA GLN A 85 18.38 -11.94 5.76
C GLN A 85 19.71 -11.47 5.13
N GLU A 86 20.22 -12.15 4.10
CA GLU A 86 21.46 -11.78 3.42
C GLU A 86 21.26 -10.52 2.54
N GLN A 87 20.16 -10.46 1.78
CA GLN A 87 19.86 -9.34 0.87
C GLN A 87 19.60 -8.00 1.59
N ARG A 88 19.34 -8.00 2.91
CA ARG A 88 19.05 -6.78 3.69
C ARG A 88 20.17 -5.75 3.71
N GLU A 89 21.41 -6.11 3.40
CA GLU A 89 22.50 -5.11 3.26
C GLU A 89 22.20 -4.06 2.16
N HIS A 90 21.34 -4.39 1.19
CA HIS A 90 20.91 -3.49 0.12
C HIS A 90 19.64 -2.69 0.44
N GLN A 91 18.98 -2.93 1.59
CA GLN A 91 17.67 -2.34 1.91
C GLN A 91 17.64 -0.81 1.77
N GLU A 92 18.61 -0.10 2.34
CA GLU A 92 18.64 1.38 2.29
C GLU A 92 18.80 1.91 0.85
N ALA A 93 19.50 1.18 -0.03
CA ALA A 93 19.64 1.55 -1.44
C ALA A 93 18.33 1.31 -2.20
N ILE A 94 17.66 0.18 -1.94
CA ILE A 94 16.38 -0.20 -2.54
C ILE A 94 15.27 0.79 -2.14
N GLU A 95 15.20 1.18 -0.87
CA GLU A 95 14.25 2.17 -0.36
C GLU A 95 14.45 3.56 -1.00
N LYS A 96 15.71 3.98 -1.24
CA LYS A 96 16.03 5.21 -1.98
C LYS A 96 15.55 5.21 -3.44
N LEU A 97 15.34 4.05 -4.05
CA LEU A 97 14.70 3.92 -5.37
C LEU A 97 13.16 4.02 -5.31
N GLY A 98 12.59 4.28 -4.12
CA GLY A 98 11.15 4.43 -3.87
C GLY A 98 10.42 3.11 -3.66
N TRP A 99 11.15 2.01 -3.42
CA TRP A 99 10.57 0.71 -3.10
C TRP A 99 10.28 0.58 -1.61
N LEU A 100 9.25 -0.21 -1.30
CA LEU A 100 8.97 -0.67 0.05
C LEU A 100 9.53 -2.08 0.22
N VAL A 101 10.31 -2.28 1.29
CA VAL A 101 10.67 -3.62 1.77
C VAL A 101 9.58 -4.09 2.74
N TRP A 102 8.82 -5.10 2.35
CA TRP A 102 7.85 -5.76 3.20
C TRP A 102 8.58 -6.78 4.08
N ASP A 103 8.75 -6.44 5.36
CA ASP A 103 9.40 -7.31 6.33
C ASP A 103 8.53 -8.54 6.66
N LEU A 104 8.90 -9.69 6.09
CA LEU A 104 8.28 -10.99 6.33
C LEU A 104 9.19 -11.97 7.09
N GLN A 105 10.39 -11.53 7.52
CA GLN A 105 11.39 -12.42 8.11
C GLN A 105 10.90 -13.12 9.38
N VAL A 106 10.07 -12.44 10.18
CA VAL A 106 9.46 -13.02 11.39
C VAL A 106 8.54 -14.22 11.13
N TYR A 107 8.20 -14.50 9.88
CA TYR A 107 7.43 -15.67 9.43
C TYR A 107 8.28 -16.69 8.65
N SER A 108 9.53 -16.35 8.32
CA SER A 108 10.44 -17.18 7.51
C SER A 108 11.16 -18.22 8.37
N SER A 109 11.61 -19.33 7.77
CA SER A 109 12.40 -20.32 8.50
C SER A 109 13.87 -19.91 8.76
N GLU A 110 14.24 -18.65 8.52
CA GLU A 110 15.56 -18.08 8.87
C GLU A 110 15.66 -17.71 10.36
N VAL A 111 14.55 -17.63 11.09
CA VAL A 111 14.53 -17.30 12.53
C VAL A 111 14.26 -18.53 13.38
N ASP A 112 14.85 -18.60 14.59
CA ASP A 112 14.74 -19.74 15.52
C ASP A 112 13.30 -20.12 15.89
N GLN A 113 12.39 -19.14 15.90
CA GLN A 113 10.98 -19.29 16.29
C GLN A 113 10.10 -18.47 15.35
N PRO A 114 9.79 -18.98 14.13
CA PRO A 114 8.93 -18.28 13.19
C PRO A 114 7.51 -18.15 13.76
N LYS A 115 6.89 -17.00 13.54
CA LYS A 115 5.47 -16.80 13.81
C LYS A 115 4.63 -17.66 12.86
N PRO A 116 3.48 -18.21 13.28
CA PRO A 116 2.64 -19.03 12.42
C PRO A 116 2.15 -18.26 11.18
N ILE A 117 2.51 -18.75 9.98
CA ILE A 117 2.15 -18.13 8.69
C ILE A 117 0.63 -18.09 8.50
N ASP A 118 -0.09 -19.09 9.01
CA ASP A 118 -1.55 -19.20 8.94
C ASP A 118 -2.31 -18.23 9.88
N SER A 119 -1.58 -17.44 10.69
CA SER A 119 -2.21 -16.47 11.61
C SER A 119 -2.51 -15.10 10.98
N ILE A 120 -2.21 -14.92 9.69
CA ILE A 120 -2.35 -13.65 8.97
C ILE A 120 -3.40 -13.74 7.85
N ASP A 121 -4.26 -12.74 7.77
CA ASP A 121 -5.00 -12.42 6.55
C ASP A 121 -4.05 -11.74 5.54
N TRP A 122 -3.33 -12.56 4.76
CA TRP A 122 -2.35 -12.11 3.77
C TRP A 122 -2.97 -11.24 2.67
N HIS A 123 -4.23 -11.49 2.32
CA HIS A 123 -4.96 -10.70 1.32
C HIS A 123 -5.18 -9.28 1.80
N LYS A 124 -5.63 -9.13 3.05
CA LYS A 124 -5.82 -7.84 3.70
C LYS A 124 -4.50 -7.12 3.92
N ALA A 125 -3.46 -7.80 4.41
CA ALA A 125 -2.14 -7.21 4.61
C ALA A 125 -1.58 -6.65 3.29
N TRP A 126 -1.70 -7.42 2.20
CA TRP A 126 -1.34 -6.95 0.86
C TRP A 126 -2.15 -5.73 0.43
N LYS A 127 -3.49 -5.75 0.57
CA LYS A 127 -4.35 -4.60 0.23
C LYS A 127 -3.95 -3.33 1.00
N GLU A 128 -3.75 -3.42 2.30
CA GLU A 128 -3.34 -2.28 3.14
C GLU A 128 -2.00 -1.67 2.67
N ILE A 129 -1.05 -2.51 2.26
CA ILE A 129 0.24 -2.08 1.70
C ILE A 129 0.08 -1.46 0.31
N VAL A 130 -0.69 -2.07 -0.60
CA VAL A 130 -0.95 -1.50 -1.93
C VAL A 130 -1.66 -0.16 -1.81
N GLU A 131 -2.68 -0.04 -0.98
CA GLU A 131 -3.38 1.22 -0.70
C GLU A 131 -2.46 2.26 -0.07
N MET A 132 -1.46 1.86 0.72
CA MET A 132 -0.40 2.76 1.19
C MET A 132 0.48 3.24 0.03
N LYS A 133 1.01 2.34 -0.81
CA LYS A 133 1.83 2.71 -1.98
C LYS A 133 1.08 3.58 -2.99
N GLU A 134 -0.20 3.31 -3.23
CA GLU A 134 -1.05 4.12 -4.10
C GLU A 134 -1.37 5.49 -3.52
N ARG A 135 -1.46 5.62 -2.18
CA ARG A 135 -1.55 6.92 -1.52
C ARG A 135 -0.24 7.69 -1.67
N GLU A 136 0.90 7.08 -1.33
CA GLU A 136 2.24 7.66 -1.52
C GLU A 136 2.48 8.13 -2.96
N ALA A 137 2.14 7.30 -3.96
CA ALA A 137 2.28 7.65 -5.38
C ALA A 137 1.34 8.78 -5.83
N LYS A 138 0.27 9.06 -5.08
CA LYS A 138 -0.57 10.25 -5.28
C LYS A 138 0.02 11.47 -4.59
N VAL A 139 0.94 11.35 -3.63
CA VAL A 139 1.57 12.48 -2.93
C VAL A 139 2.57 13.19 -3.87
N LYS A 140 2.25 14.43 -4.19
CA LYS A 140 3.08 15.37 -4.95
C LYS A 140 4.12 16.05 -4.06
N ASN A 141 3.76 16.42 -2.82
CA ASN A 141 4.65 17.01 -1.83
C ASN A 141 4.32 16.49 -0.42
N SER A 142 5.33 16.19 0.39
CA SER A 142 5.16 15.84 1.81
C SER A 142 5.99 16.75 2.71
N TRP A 143 5.41 17.23 3.81
CA TRP A 143 6.09 18.08 4.79
C TRP A 143 5.80 17.62 6.22
N VAL A 144 6.83 17.64 7.07
CA VAL A 144 6.65 17.52 8.52
C VAL A 144 6.71 18.90 9.18
N VAL A 145 5.76 19.15 10.07
CA VAL A 145 5.66 20.38 10.87
C VAL A 145 5.46 20.04 12.35
N SER A 146 6.12 20.81 13.22
CA SER A 146 5.87 20.78 14.67
C SER A 146 4.96 21.94 15.06
N LEU A 147 3.84 21.60 15.68
CA LEU A 147 2.82 22.51 16.22
C LEU A 147 2.75 22.42 17.74
N ASP A 148 2.03 23.34 18.37
CA ASP A 148 1.82 23.36 19.82
C ASP A 148 0.76 22.30 20.21
N GLY A 149 1.18 21.04 20.14
CA GLY A 149 0.30 19.87 20.28
C GLY A 149 0.77 18.64 19.49
N GLY A 150 1.87 18.73 18.72
CA GLY A 150 2.54 17.54 18.19
C GLY A 150 3.23 17.72 16.83
N LYS A 151 3.74 16.61 16.29
CA LYS A 151 4.26 16.49 14.92
C LYS A 151 3.17 16.03 13.96
N TYR A 152 3.04 16.75 12.86
CA TYR A 152 2.08 16.47 11.81
C TYR A 152 2.81 16.31 10.47
N ARG A 153 2.36 15.34 9.68
CA ARG A 153 2.71 15.19 8.27
C ARG A 153 1.59 15.79 7.44
N LEU A 154 1.95 16.56 6.42
CA LEU A 154 1.02 17.11 5.43
C LEU A 154 1.43 16.58 4.07
N GLU A 155 0.47 16.05 3.32
CA GLU A 155 0.70 15.46 2.01
C GLU A 155 -0.22 16.16 1.01
N GLU A 156 0.34 16.98 0.11
CA GLU A 156 -0.35 17.50 -1.07
C GLU A 156 -0.35 16.42 -2.13
N HIS A 157 -1.52 16.06 -2.65
CA HIS A 157 -1.68 15.06 -3.68
C HIS A 157 -1.74 15.68 -5.09
N HIS A 158 -1.55 14.84 -6.11
CA HIS A 158 -1.57 15.23 -7.53
C HIS A 158 -2.94 15.78 -7.99
N ASP A 159 -4.03 15.43 -7.32
CA ASP A 159 -5.38 16.00 -7.53
C ASP A 159 -5.58 17.36 -6.83
N GLY A 160 -4.60 17.83 -6.07
CA GLY A 160 -4.66 19.06 -5.29
C GLY A 160 -5.28 18.91 -3.90
N SER A 161 -5.69 17.70 -3.50
CA SER A 161 -6.11 17.43 -2.13
C SER A 161 -4.95 17.51 -1.14
N ILE A 162 -5.22 17.79 0.14
CA ILE A 162 -4.21 17.76 1.20
C ILE A 162 -4.67 16.86 2.35
N HIS A 163 -3.90 15.81 2.60
CA HIS A 163 -4.03 14.96 3.78
C HIS A 163 -3.16 15.49 4.93
N VAL A 164 -3.60 15.26 6.16
CA VAL A 164 -2.90 15.70 7.38
C VAL A 164 -2.97 14.60 8.43
N ASP A 165 -1.84 13.98 8.70
CA ASP A 165 -1.70 12.91 9.69
C ASP A 165 -0.89 13.38 10.88
N ARG A 166 -1.32 13.02 12.09
CA ARG A 166 -0.53 13.21 13.30
C ARG A 166 0.39 12.01 13.48
N ILE A 167 1.70 12.26 13.56
CA ILE A 167 2.73 11.21 13.47
C ILE A 167 3.50 10.97 14.78
N ASP A 168 3.05 11.55 15.89
CA ASP A 168 3.62 11.38 17.23
C ASP A 168 2.68 10.73 18.25
N GLN A 169 1.52 10.23 17.80
CA GLN A 169 0.59 9.41 18.58
C GLN A 169 -0.02 8.33 17.69
N GLU A 170 -0.36 7.19 18.28
CA GLU A 170 -1.27 6.23 17.66
C GLU A 170 -2.64 6.92 17.43
N SER A 171 -3.07 6.92 16.17
CA SER A 171 -4.19 7.65 15.54
C SER A 171 -5.56 7.58 16.25
N PRO A 172 -6.52 8.53 16.03
CA PRO A 172 -6.41 9.94 15.65
C PRO A 172 -7.32 10.90 16.45
N VAL A 173 -6.87 12.16 16.62
CA VAL A 173 -7.78 13.31 16.70
C VAL A 173 -7.26 14.39 15.76
N VAL A 174 -7.99 14.67 14.69
CA VAL A 174 -7.71 15.78 13.77
C VAL A 174 -8.73 16.88 14.06
N PRO A 175 -8.38 17.90 14.87
CA PRO A 175 -9.25 19.02 15.08
C PRO A 175 -9.28 19.91 13.84
N LYS A 176 -10.04 20.97 13.98
CA LYS A 176 -11.06 21.14 12.97
C LYS A 176 -10.54 22.06 11.79
N LEU A 177 -10.00 23.29 11.88
CA LEU A 177 -9.97 24.33 10.82
C LEU A 177 -9.16 24.05 9.55
N PHE A 178 -8.42 22.93 9.42
CA PHE A 178 -7.21 22.70 8.59
C PHE A 178 -7.32 22.97 7.08
N TYR A 179 -8.46 23.46 6.67
CA TYR A 179 -9.28 22.72 5.79
C TYR A 179 -10.14 23.81 5.16
N LEU A 180 -11.04 24.41 5.94
CA LEU A 180 -11.78 25.60 5.56
C LEU A 180 -10.91 26.84 5.24
N ARG A 181 -9.67 26.93 5.74
CA ARG A 181 -8.78 28.10 5.49
C ARG A 181 -7.75 27.91 4.37
N MET A 182 -7.41 26.68 3.95
CA MET A 182 -6.57 26.46 2.76
C MET A 182 -7.38 26.55 1.47
N ILE A 183 -8.54 25.87 1.45
CA ILE A 183 -9.51 25.85 0.33
C ILE A 183 -9.80 27.28 -0.17
N HIS A 184 -10.07 28.20 0.76
CA HIS A 184 -10.48 29.56 0.46
C HIS A 184 -9.35 30.48 -0.10
N GLN A 185 -8.07 30.10 -0.01
CA GLN A 185 -6.95 30.95 -0.48
C GLN A 185 -6.33 30.52 -1.81
N ARG A 186 -6.61 29.31 -2.31
CA ARG A 186 -6.07 28.82 -3.60
C ARG A 186 -7.11 28.37 -4.64
N LYS A 187 -8.41 28.48 -4.33
CA LYS A 187 -9.51 27.87 -5.13
C LYS A 187 -9.27 26.38 -5.39
N TRP A 188 -8.80 25.66 -4.37
CA TRP A 188 -8.59 24.22 -4.45
C TRP A 188 -9.84 23.49 -3.99
N ASP A 189 -10.34 22.58 -4.83
CA ASP A 189 -11.55 21.81 -4.59
C ASP A 189 -11.21 20.57 -3.74
N ILE A 190 -10.96 20.80 -2.45
CA ILE A 190 -10.49 19.76 -1.52
C ILE A 190 -11.66 19.25 -0.69
N SER A 191 -12.07 18.02 -0.99
CA SER A 191 -12.91 17.23 -0.09
C SER A 191 -12.06 16.59 1.01
N LEU A 192 -12.58 16.59 2.23
CA LEU A 192 -11.78 16.31 3.42
C LEU A 192 -12.32 15.15 4.20
N TYR A 193 -11.61 14.04 4.05
CA TYR A 193 -12.08 12.74 4.46
C TYR A 193 -11.43 12.31 5.77
N ASP A 194 -12.19 11.58 6.59
CA ASP A 194 -11.57 10.72 7.60
C ASP A 194 -10.88 9.51 6.95
N TRP A 195 -10.21 8.71 7.78
CA TRP A 195 -9.55 7.47 7.35
C TRP A 195 -10.47 6.42 6.70
N LYS A 196 -11.79 6.65 6.67
CA LYS A 196 -12.81 5.82 6.00
C LYS A 196 -13.43 6.51 4.78
N GLY A 197 -12.87 7.61 4.28
CA GLY A 197 -13.41 8.32 3.11
C GLY A 197 -14.64 9.18 3.41
N ARG A 198 -14.88 9.63 4.65
CA ARG A 198 -16.10 10.38 5.03
C ARG A 198 -15.84 11.87 5.27
N PRO A 199 -16.64 12.80 4.70
CA PRO A 199 -16.48 14.23 4.93
C PRO A 199 -16.50 14.60 6.42
N LYS A 200 -15.50 15.35 6.89
CA LYS A 200 -15.45 15.88 8.27
C LYS A 200 -15.64 17.40 8.31
N ASP A 201 -16.55 17.86 9.17
CA ASP A 201 -16.82 19.29 9.38
C ASP A 201 -15.71 19.94 10.21
N THR A 202 -14.88 20.70 9.49
CA THR A 202 -13.46 21.02 9.71
C THR A 202 -13.06 22.50 10.15
N GLU A 203 -13.49 23.08 11.31
CA GLU A 203 -13.32 24.47 11.88
C GLU A 203 -12.49 24.82 13.23
N THR A 204 -11.57 24.04 13.85
CA THR A 204 -10.54 24.47 14.90
C THR A 204 -8.97 24.44 14.62
N LEU A 205 -8.28 23.36 14.19
CA LEU A 205 -6.80 23.20 13.96
C LEU A 205 -6.15 24.13 12.89
N GLY A 206 -6.87 24.45 11.81
CA GLY A 206 -6.34 25.05 10.57
C GLY A 206 -5.81 26.44 10.49
N ARG A 207 -6.05 27.23 11.52
CA ARG A 207 -5.41 28.54 11.55
C ARG A 207 -3.90 28.39 11.84
N GLU A 208 -3.42 27.18 12.18
CA GLU A 208 -2.07 26.92 12.67
C GLU A 208 -1.01 26.47 11.62
N ILE A 209 -1.14 25.33 10.93
CA ILE A 209 -0.15 24.95 9.88
C ILE A 209 -0.14 25.95 8.71
N ILE A 210 -1.25 26.63 8.40
CA ILE A 210 -1.27 27.71 7.38
C ILE A 210 -0.36 28.87 7.79
N ARG A 211 -0.22 29.13 9.09
CA ARG A 211 0.73 30.11 9.61
C ARG A 211 2.17 29.59 9.43
N LYS A 212 2.44 28.33 9.80
CA LYS A 212 3.77 27.69 9.67
C LYS A 212 4.24 27.50 8.22
N LEU A 213 3.34 27.25 7.27
CA LEU A 213 3.67 27.18 5.84
C LEU A 213 4.08 28.56 5.30
N LYS A 214 3.36 29.61 5.68
CA LYS A 214 3.71 31.00 5.31
C LYS A 214 5.01 31.48 5.95
N GLU A 215 5.30 31.08 7.19
CA GLU A 215 6.60 31.31 7.84
C GLU A 215 7.77 30.63 7.10
N ARG A 216 7.49 29.57 6.31
CA ARG A 216 8.45 28.89 5.43
C ARG A 216 8.42 29.38 3.97
N GLY A 217 7.59 30.37 3.64
CA GLY A 217 7.45 30.90 2.28
C GLY A 217 6.66 30.03 1.30
N ILE A 218 5.81 29.11 1.81
CA ILE A 218 5.00 28.16 1.02
C ILE A 218 3.52 28.62 0.96
#